data_AF-A0AAV9ZHZ4-F1
#
_entry.id   AF-A0AAV9ZHZ4-F1
#
_cell.length_a   1.000
_cell.length_b   1.000
_cell.length_c   1.000
_cell.angle_alpha   90.00
_cell.angle_beta   90.00
_cell.angle_gamma   90.00
#
_symmetry.space_group_name_H-M   'P 1'
#
loop_
_entity.id
_entity.type
_entity.pdbx_description
1 polymer ?
#
loop_
_entity_poly.entity_id
_entity_poly.type
_entity_poly.pdbx_seq_one_letter_code
_entity_poly.pdbx_strand_id
1 'polypeptide(L)'
;NVFLQNIHLPISSTTPLPQQIKTMITAAQKYELSFNALTISREVKLKMPIWRHPGVRKEDYDNACRRRACECLRSNHGVRTVEDVLVIATRRTLDLGKPHTANPSGISRQNCACVLCRRDREELRCKNPGKCINVANLLIGCLHPKWRP
;
A
#
# COMPACT_ATOMS: atom_id res chain seq x y z
N ASN A 1 -12.71 3.72 9.22
CA ASN A 1 -13.76 4.25 8.32
C ASN A 1 -13.88 3.32 7.12
N VAL A 2 -14.97 2.53 7.01
CA VAL A 2 -15.12 1.44 6.02
C VAL A 2 -15.51 1.95 4.63
N PHE A 3 -16.14 3.13 4.54
CA PHE A 3 -16.63 3.73 3.30
C PHE A 3 -15.54 4.23 2.34
N LEU A 4 -14.32 4.44 2.84
CA LEU A 4 -13.17 4.86 2.02
C LEU A 4 -12.35 3.68 1.50
N GLN A 5 -12.98 2.51 1.41
CA GLN A 5 -12.39 1.28 0.90
C GLN A 5 -13.11 0.82 -0.36
N ASN A 6 -12.44 0.01 -1.17
CA ASN A 6 -13.04 -0.62 -2.34
C ASN A 6 -14.25 -1.48 -1.89
N ILE A 7 -15.43 -1.14 -2.40
CA ILE A 7 -16.70 -1.82 -2.08
C ILE A 7 -16.93 -3.10 -2.89
N HIS A 8 -16.11 -3.38 -3.92
CA HIS A 8 -16.17 -4.61 -4.72
C HIS A 8 -15.51 -5.79 -3.99
N LEU A 9 -15.90 -6.00 -2.73
CA LEU A 9 -15.50 -7.16 -1.95
C LEU A 9 -16.46 -8.32 -2.24
N PRO A 10 -15.96 -9.55 -2.41
CA PRO A 10 -16.82 -10.71 -2.46
C PRO A 10 -17.48 -10.89 -1.08
N ILE A 11 -18.75 -10.54 -0.97
CA ILE A 11 -19.54 -10.71 0.25
C ILE A 11 -20.46 -11.90 0.04
N SER A 12 -20.34 -12.87 0.95
CA SER A 12 -21.17 -14.05 1.02
C SER A 12 -22.08 -13.97 2.25
N SER A 13 -23.12 -14.80 2.29
CA SER A 13 -23.90 -15.07 3.50
C SER A 13 -22.99 -15.49 4.66
N THR A 14 -21.89 -16.18 4.38
CA THR A 14 -20.90 -16.69 5.35
C THR A 14 -19.89 -15.66 5.84
N THR A 15 -19.83 -14.45 5.27
CA THR A 15 -18.88 -13.43 5.72
C THR A 15 -19.22 -12.99 7.15
N PRO A 16 -18.25 -12.90 8.09
CA PRO A 16 -18.50 -12.50 9.47
C PRO A 16 -18.68 -10.98 9.57
N LEU A 17 -19.79 -10.48 9.05
CA LEU A 17 -20.20 -9.08 9.10
C LEU A 17 -21.66 -8.98 9.58
N PRO A 18 -22.00 -7.96 10.37
CA PRO A 18 -23.39 -7.66 10.71
C PRO A 18 -24.27 -7.54 9.47
N GLN A 19 -25.52 -8.02 9.56
CA GLN A 19 -26.43 -8.06 8.42
C GLN A 19 -26.66 -6.68 7.78
N GLN A 20 -26.72 -5.63 8.59
CA GLN A 20 -26.87 -4.24 8.13
C GLN A 20 -25.72 -3.81 7.20
N ILE A 21 -24.48 -4.16 7.55
CA ILE A 21 -23.29 -3.84 6.75
C ILE A 21 -23.29 -4.64 5.45
N LYS A 22 -23.70 -5.92 5.49
CA LYS A 22 -23.85 -6.74 4.28
C LYS A 22 -24.84 -6.11 3.31
N THR A 23 -26.05 -5.79 3.77
CA THR A 23 -27.08 -5.16 2.96
C THR A 23 -26.60 -3.83 2.36
N MET A 24 -25.91 -3.01 3.15
CA MET A 24 -25.36 -1.74 2.69
C MET A 24 -24.34 -1.91 1.56
N ILE A 25 -23.42 -2.88 1.68
CA ILE A 25 -22.43 -3.11 0.63
C ILE A 25 -23.06 -3.74 -0.61
N THR A 26 -24.00 -4.69 -0.46
CA THR A 26 -24.71 -5.28 -1.60
C THR A 26 -25.52 -4.23 -2.37
N ALA A 27 -26.17 -3.30 -1.66
CA ALA A 27 -26.84 -2.16 -2.30
C ALA A 27 -25.83 -1.26 -3.03
N ALA A 28 -24.71 -0.91 -2.40
CA ALA A 28 -23.68 -0.10 -3.04
C ALA A 28 -23.11 -0.77 -4.31
N GLN A 29 -22.92 -2.08 -4.31
CA GLN A 29 -22.51 -2.85 -5.49
C GLN A 29 -23.58 -2.88 -6.57
N LYS A 30 -24.84 -3.12 -6.20
CA LYS A 30 -25.98 -3.20 -7.14
C LYS A 30 -26.19 -1.88 -7.89
N TYR A 31 -25.98 -0.75 -7.22
CA TYR A 31 -26.15 0.58 -7.79
C TYR A 31 -24.83 1.24 -8.21
N GLU A 32 -23.73 0.48 -8.27
CA GLU A 32 -22.39 0.96 -8.68
C GLU A 32 -21.94 2.25 -7.97
N LEU A 33 -22.30 2.39 -6.70
CA LEU A 33 -21.99 3.59 -5.92
C LEU A 33 -20.48 3.69 -5.73
N SER A 34 -19.89 4.80 -6.15
CA SER A 34 -18.48 5.07 -5.93
C SER A 34 -18.27 6.37 -5.17
N PHE A 35 -17.22 6.43 -4.35
CA PHE A 35 -16.86 7.67 -3.68
C PHE A 35 -16.25 8.64 -4.70
N ASN A 36 -17.02 9.64 -5.11
CA ASN A 36 -16.60 10.66 -6.06
C ASN A 36 -16.56 12.05 -5.41
N ALA A 37 -15.54 12.31 -4.60
CA ALA A 37 -15.29 13.68 -4.13
C ALA A 37 -14.66 14.54 -5.24
N LEU A 38 -15.07 15.82 -5.33
CA LEU A 38 -14.52 16.81 -6.26
C LEU A 38 -13.05 17.08 -5.97
N THR A 39 -12.72 17.35 -4.72
CA THR A 39 -11.35 17.53 -4.23
C THR A 39 -11.16 16.74 -2.94
N ILE A 40 -9.97 16.16 -2.76
CA ILE A 40 -9.61 15.39 -1.57
C ILE A 40 -8.33 15.99 -1.03
N SER A 41 -8.34 16.41 0.23
CA SER A 41 -7.15 16.97 0.87
C SER A 41 -6.03 15.93 0.92
N ARG A 42 -4.79 16.41 0.85
CA ARG A 42 -3.60 15.56 0.92
C ARG A 42 -3.58 14.71 2.20
N GLU A 43 -3.98 15.32 3.32
CA GLU A 43 -4.07 14.63 4.62
C GLU A 43 -5.02 13.43 4.57
N VAL A 44 -6.19 13.59 3.93
CA VAL A 44 -7.15 12.49 3.78
C VAL A 44 -6.54 11.39 2.91
N LYS A 45 -5.92 11.74 1.77
CA LYS A 45 -5.27 10.76 0.88
C LYS A 45 -4.21 9.93 1.62
N LEU A 46 -3.38 10.57 2.44
CA LEU A 46 -2.33 9.92 3.22
C LEU A 46 -2.89 8.94 4.25
N LYS A 47 -3.99 9.29 4.91
CA LYS A 47 -4.66 8.45 5.91
C LYS A 47 -5.49 7.31 5.32
N MET A 48 -5.65 7.23 4.00
CA MET A 48 -6.42 6.16 3.37
C MET A 48 -5.71 4.80 3.48
N PRO A 49 -6.47 3.70 3.62
CA PRO A 49 -5.89 2.37 3.68
C PRO A 49 -5.34 1.96 2.32
N ILE A 50 -4.10 1.48 2.25
CA ILE A 50 -3.50 1.06 0.97
C ILE A 50 -4.08 -0.27 0.48
N TRP A 51 -4.34 -1.21 1.40
CA TRP A 51 -4.61 -2.60 1.02
C TRP A 51 -5.97 -2.86 0.34
N ARG A 52 -6.88 -1.90 0.49
CA ARG A 52 -8.23 -1.90 -0.11
C ARG A 52 -8.56 -0.52 -0.64
N HIS A 53 -7.56 0.18 -1.16
CA HIS A 53 -7.72 1.55 -1.60
C HIS A 53 -8.68 1.61 -2.81
N PRO A 54 -9.70 2.49 -2.83
CA PRO A 54 -10.71 2.53 -3.90
C PRO A 54 -10.15 3.05 -5.23
N GLY A 55 -9.10 3.87 -5.17
CA GLY A 55 -8.45 4.45 -6.34
C GLY A 55 -7.31 3.65 -6.96
N VAL A 56 -7.22 2.32 -6.79
CA VAL A 56 -6.12 1.52 -7.39
C VAL A 56 -6.46 1.00 -8.78
N ARG A 57 -5.47 0.98 -9.67
CA ARG A 57 -5.50 0.19 -10.91
C ARG A 57 -5.39 -1.29 -10.53
N LYS A 58 -6.51 -2.02 -10.61
CA LYS A 58 -6.67 -3.36 -10.04
C LYS A 58 -5.61 -4.36 -10.50
N GLU A 59 -5.35 -4.44 -11.80
CA GLU A 59 -4.39 -5.40 -12.36
C GLU A 59 -2.96 -5.18 -11.86
N ASP A 60 -2.47 -3.93 -11.94
CA ASP A 60 -1.13 -3.56 -11.47
C ASP A 60 -0.99 -3.80 -9.96
N TYR A 61 -2.05 -3.46 -9.22
CA TYR A 61 -2.10 -3.61 -7.78
C TYR A 61 -2.09 -5.08 -7.35
N ASP A 62 -2.89 -5.93 -7.99
CA ASP A 62 -2.93 -7.37 -7.71
C ASP A 62 -1.58 -8.02 -8.03
N ASN A 63 -0.95 -7.61 -9.14
CA ASN A 63 0.39 -8.05 -9.50
C ASN A 63 1.45 -7.62 -8.48
N ALA A 64 1.37 -6.39 -7.95
CA ALA A 64 2.23 -5.94 -6.86
C ALA A 64 1.99 -6.75 -5.58
N CYS A 65 0.73 -7.04 -5.26
CA CYS A 65 0.32 -7.75 -4.05
C CYS A 65 0.75 -9.22 -3.98
N ARG A 66 0.96 -9.88 -5.13
CA ARG A 66 1.48 -11.26 -5.20
C ARG A 66 2.95 -11.39 -4.80
N ARG A 67 3.70 -10.28 -4.76
CA ARG A 67 5.13 -10.31 -4.43
C ARG A 67 5.31 -10.59 -2.95
N ARG A 68 6.26 -11.46 -2.57
CA ARG A 68 6.59 -11.74 -1.15
C ARG A 68 6.91 -10.49 -0.31
N ALA A 69 7.45 -9.46 -0.94
CA ALA A 69 7.72 -8.19 -0.27
C ALA A 69 6.44 -7.47 0.16
N CYS A 70 5.31 -7.69 -0.51
CA CYS A 70 4.01 -7.19 -0.10
C CYS A 70 3.56 -7.77 1.25
N GLU A 71 3.78 -9.07 1.45
CA GLU A 71 3.49 -9.71 2.74
C GLU A 71 4.41 -9.18 3.84
N CYS A 72 5.69 -8.97 3.54
CA CYS A 72 6.64 -8.33 4.45
C CYS A 72 6.21 -6.90 4.81
N LEU A 73 5.70 -6.12 3.84
CA LEU A 73 5.18 -4.77 4.11
C LEU A 73 4.01 -4.82 5.11
N ARG A 74 3.10 -5.79 4.98
CA ARG A 74 1.96 -5.96 5.91
C ARG A 74 2.38 -6.40 7.31
N SER A 75 3.14 -7.47 7.37
CA SER A 75 3.45 -8.18 8.61
C SER A 75 4.60 -7.53 9.38
N ASN A 76 5.76 -7.39 8.73
CA ASN A 76 6.99 -6.93 9.36
C ASN A 76 7.08 -5.41 9.46
N HIS A 77 6.70 -4.70 8.39
CA HIS A 77 6.73 -3.23 8.39
C HIS A 77 5.45 -2.59 8.92
N GLY A 78 4.39 -3.38 9.16
CA GLY A 78 3.13 -2.88 9.73
C GLY A 78 2.38 -1.88 8.86
N VAL A 79 2.61 -1.88 7.54
CA VAL A 79 2.01 -0.92 6.61
C VAL A 79 0.49 -1.06 6.58
N ARG A 80 -0.23 0.04 6.80
CA ARG A 80 -1.70 0.09 6.74
C ARG A 80 -2.23 1.20 5.82
N THR A 81 -1.55 2.34 5.80
CA THR A 81 -1.99 3.57 5.13
C THR A 81 -1.15 3.91 3.90
N VAL A 82 -1.61 4.85 3.09
CA VAL A 82 -0.82 5.41 1.97
C VAL A 82 0.43 6.11 2.50
N GLU A 83 0.33 6.80 3.64
CA GLU A 83 1.45 7.43 4.32
C GLU A 83 2.55 6.43 4.67
N ASP A 84 2.21 5.28 5.26
CA ASP A 84 3.18 4.23 5.61
C ASP A 84 3.96 3.76 4.37
N VAL A 85 3.26 3.58 3.25
CA VAL A 85 3.88 3.17 1.98
C VAL A 85 4.79 4.28 1.45
N LEU A 86 4.36 5.54 1.52
CA LEU A 86 5.13 6.67 1.04
C LEU A 86 6.44 6.82 1.81
N VAL A 87 6.40 6.68 3.14
CA VAL A 87 7.59 6.70 4.02
C VAL A 87 8.61 5.63 3.62
N ILE A 88 8.16 4.45 3.16
CA ILE A 88 9.04 3.38 2.69
C ILE A 88 9.53 3.66 1.26
N ALA A 89 8.66 4.16 0.38
CA ALA A 89 8.97 4.43 -1.01
C ALA A 89 10.04 5.52 -1.17
N THR A 90 10.01 6.57 -0.34
CA THR A 90 10.93 7.72 -0.38
C THR A 90 12.33 7.43 0.19
N ARG A 91 12.57 6.26 0.80
CA ARG A 91 13.88 5.88 1.36
C ARG A 91 15.02 5.83 0.33
N ARG A 92 14.70 5.80 -0.97
CA ARG A 92 15.68 5.93 -2.05
C ARG A 92 16.27 7.33 -2.16
N THR A 93 15.45 8.34 -1.90
CA THR A 93 15.79 9.76 -2.07
C THR A 93 16.07 10.48 -0.75
N LEU A 94 15.80 9.82 0.37
CA LEU A 94 16.03 10.35 1.70
C LEU A 94 17.52 10.38 2.02
N ASP A 95 18.08 11.57 2.24
CA ASP A 95 19.49 11.75 2.60
C ASP A 95 19.68 11.67 4.12
N LEU A 96 20.02 10.47 4.59
CA LEU A 96 20.47 10.22 5.97
C LEU A 96 21.96 9.84 5.98
N GLY A 97 22.77 10.48 5.13
CA GLY A 97 24.22 10.28 5.02
C GLY A 97 24.64 9.14 4.10
N LYS A 98 23.80 8.10 3.93
CA LYS A 98 23.90 7.12 2.82
C LYS A 98 22.51 6.73 2.33
N PRO A 99 21.97 7.36 1.26
CA PRO A 99 20.68 6.97 0.70
C PRO A 99 20.71 5.52 0.18
N HIS A 100 19.54 4.89 0.08
CA HIS A 100 19.46 3.58 -0.55
C HIS A 100 19.76 3.71 -2.06
N THR A 101 20.97 3.31 -2.46
CA THR A 101 21.37 3.25 -3.87
C THR A 101 21.10 1.88 -4.44
N ALA A 102 20.45 1.85 -5.61
CA ALA A 102 20.46 0.66 -6.46
C ALA A 102 21.90 0.44 -6.96
N ASN A 103 22.26 -0.83 -7.22
CA ASN A 103 23.53 -1.10 -7.89
C ASN A 103 23.51 -0.53 -9.34
N PRO A 104 24.64 -0.53 -10.07
CA PRO A 104 24.68 -0.05 -11.46
C PRO A 104 23.71 -0.75 -12.41
N SER A 105 23.26 -1.96 -12.08
CA SER A 105 22.22 -2.69 -12.83
C SER A 105 20.77 -2.37 -12.39
N GLY A 106 20.57 -1.37 -11.53
CA GLY A 106 19.24 -0.94 -11.05
C GLY A 106 18.61 -1.86 -10.00
N ILE A 107 19.32 -2.90 -9.55
CA ILE A 107 18.86 -3.91 -8.61
C ILE A 107 19.23 -3.53 -7.18
N SER A 108 18.24 -3.55 -6.29
CA SER A 108 18.48 -3.41 -4.86
C SER A 108 19.22 -4.63 -4.32
N ARG A 109 20.39 -4.39 -3.70
CA ARG A 109 21.14 -5.43 -2.98
C ARG A 109 20.39 -5.85 -1.71
N GLN A 110 20.39 -7.17 -1.42
CA GLN A 110 19.81 -7.73 -0.18
C GLN A 110 20.47 -7.15 1.08
N ASN A 111 21.80 -7.01 1.04
CA ASN A 111 22.62 -6.56 2.17
C ASN A 111 23.00 -5.08 2.03
N CYS A 112 22.09 -4.25 1.53
CA CYS A 112 22.33 -2.81 1.45
C CYS A 112 22.75 -2.27 2.84
N ALA A 113 23.87 -1.56 2.89
CA ALA A 113 24.51 -1.12 4.14
C ALA A 113 23.93 0.20 4.70
N CYS A 114 22.94 0.81 4.02
CA CYS A 114 22.31 2.04 4.52
C CYS A 114 21.60 1.80 5.85
N VAL A 115 21.50 2.88 6.64
CA VAL A 115 20.99 2.85 8.02
C VAL A 115 19.58 2.25 8.06
N LEU A 116 18.69 2.68 7.16
CA LEU A 116 17.30 2.21 7.12
C LEU A 116 17.20 0.72 6.77
N CYS A 117 17.94 0.23 5.76
CA CYS A 117 17.92 -1.19 5.40
C CYS A 117 18.57 -2.07 6.49
N ARG A 118 19.58 -1.57 7.20
CA ARG A 118 20.17 -2.26 8.34
C ARG A 118 19.14 -2.40 9.46
N ARG A 119 18.53 -1.29 9.84
CA ARG A 119 17.46 -1.23 10.83
C ARG A 119 16.31 -2.17 10.51
N ASP A 120 15.80 -2.17 9.28
CA ASP A 120 14.72 -3.07 8.87
C ASP A 120 15.09 -4.56 9.01
N ARG A 121 16.36 -4.93 8.76
CA ARG A 121 16.84 -6.30 8.94
C ARG A 121 16.91 -6.69 10.41
N GLU A 122 17.46 -5.80 11.24
CA GLU A 122 17.75 -6.05 12.65
C GLU A 122 16.48 -5.96 13.52
N GLU A 123 15.65 -4.93 13.32
CA GLU A 123 14.48 -4.66 14.16
C GLU A 123 13.21 -5.32 13.61
N LEU A 124 12.99 -5.29 12.30
CA LEU A 124 11.73 -5.74 11.67
C LEU A 124 11.82 -7.15 11.08
N ARG A 125 12.97 -7.83 11.21
CA ARG A 125 13.23 -9.15 10.61
C ARG A 125 13.00 -9.19 9.10
N CYS A 126 13.14 -8.04 8.41
CA CYS A 126 12.94 -7.92 6.97
C CYS A 126 14.15 -8.47 6.22
N LYS A 127 13.99 -9.60 5.51
CA LYS A 127 15.11 -10.24 4.80
C LYS A 127 15.68 -9.43 3.62
N ASN A 128 14.86 -8.59 2.99
CA ASN A 128 15.28 -7.78 1.84
C ASN A 128 14.51 -6.45 1.78
N PRO A 129 15.00 -5.43 2.49
CA PRO A 129 14.34 -4.13 2.58
C PRO A 129 14.16 -3.44 1.23
N GLY A 130 15.13 -3.52 0.32
CA GLY A 130 14.97 -2.80 -0.95
C GLY A 130 14.01 -3.46 -1.93
N LYS A 131 13.69 -4.75 -1.80
CA LYS A 131 12.49 -5.32 -2.45
C LYS A 131 11.20 -4.69 -1.89
N CYS A 132 11.14 -4.43 -0.58
CA CYS A 132 10.01 -3.75 0.05
C CYS A 132 9.89 -2.30 -0.43
N ILE A 133 11.00 -1.57 -0.54
CA ILE A 133 11.06 -0.22 -1.13
C ILE A 133 10.56 -0.23 -2.58
N ASN A 134 10.95 -1.20 -3.38
CA ASN A 134 10.50 -1.32 -4.78
C ASN A 134 8.99 -1.58 -4.86
N VAL A 135 8.48 -2.50 -4.05
CA VAL A 135 7.05 -2.78 -4.01
C VAL A 135 6.25 -1.59 -3.47
N ALA A 136 6.77 -0.87 -2.48
CA ALA A 136 6.14 0.36 -2.00
C ALA A 136 6.01 1.42 -3.11
N ASN A 137 7.06 1.63 -3.90
CA ASN A 137 7.00 2.51 -5.07
C ASN A 137 5.96 2.05 -6.11
N LEU A 138 5.88 0.73 -6.38
CA LEU A 138 4.87 0.17 -7.27
C LEU A 138 3.46 0.41 -6.73
N LEU A 139 3.21 0.20 -5.43
CA LEU A 139 1.89 0.39 -4.81
C LEU A 139 1.42 1.85 -4.93
N ILE A 140 2.29 2.84 -4.68
CA ILE A 140 1.96 4.26 -4.92
C ILE A 140 1.69 4.50 -6.42
N GLY A 141 2.49 3.90 -7.29
CA GLY A 141 2.31 3.95 -8.74
C GLY A 141 1.04 3.27 -9.26
N CYS A 142 0.35 2.46 -8.44
CA CYS A 142 -0.94 1.86 -8.79
C CYS A 142 -2.13 2.79 -8.49
N LEU A 143 -1.96 3.78 -7.62
CA LEU A 143 -3.03 4.72 -7.29
C LEU A 143 -3.35 5.59 -8.51
N HIS A 144 -4.61 5.91 -8.75
CA HIS A 144 -5.00 6.87 -9.78
C HIS A 144 -4.55 8.29 -9.37
N PRO A 145 -4.15 9.20 -10.28
CA PRO A 145 -3.64 10.53 -9.96
C PRO A 145 -4.51 11.34 -8.97
N LYS A 146 -5.84 11.22 -9.10
CA LYS A 146 -6.82 11.81 -8.16
C LYS A 146 -6.52 11.48 -6.70
N TRP A 147 -6.04 10.27 -6.42
CA TRP A 147 -5.82 9.71 -5.10
C TRP A 147 -4.35 9.69 -4.66
N ARG A 148 -3.42 9.97 -5.58
CA ARG A 148 -2.00 10.11 -5.23
C ARG A 148 -1.81 11.38 -4.37
N PRO A 149 -1.17 11.27 -3.20
CA PRO A 149 -0.87 12.39 -2.32
C PRO A 149 0.31 13.24 -2.80
#